data_AF-A5BH33-F1
#
_entry.id   AF-A5BH33-F1
#
_cell.length_a   1.000
_cell.length_b   1.000
_cell.length_c   1.000
_cell.angle_alpha   90.00
_cell.angle_beta   90.00
_cell.angle_gamma   90.00
#
_symmetry.space_group_name_H-M   'P 1'
#
loop_
_entity.id
_entity.type
_entity.pdbx_description
1 polymer ?
#
loop_
_entity_poly.entity_id
_entity_poly.type
_entity_poly.pdbx_seq_one_letter_code
_entity_poly.pdbx_strand_id
1 'polypeptide(L)'
;MYYRKVQKSRRDKHIYNHYLGRKWYARFEQDILQAERDIGRIDRSFLWNKAREKKGKFNKIIEPMINMIDELLEKAKETGLPPPSPNDIFCQALGKLDHPGRVVIKCKLAVERKGNVVAIGTLIEEK
;
A
#
# COMPACT_ATOMS: atom_id res chain seq x y z
N MET A 1 -16.20 -21.21 -17.36
CA MET A 1 -16.52 -21.37 -15.91
C MET A 1 -15.30 -21.62 -15.00
N TYR A 2 -14.23 -22.29 -15.47
CA TYR A 2 -13.01 -22.59 -14.69
C TYR A 2 -12.34 -21.36 -14.06
N TYR A 3 -12.13 -20.29 -14.85
CA TYR A 3 -11.44 -19.09 -14.39
C TYR A 3 -12.15 -18.38 -13.20
N ARG A 4 -13.49 -18.36 -13.19
CA ARG A 4 -14.27 -17.77 -12.09
C ARG A 4 -14.06 -18.50 -10.77
N LYS A 5 -13.97 -19.84 -10.80
CA LYS A 5 -13.71 -20.66 -9.61
C LYS A 5 -12.30 -20.38 -9.06
N VAL A 6 -11.29 -20.34 -9.93
CA VAL A 6 -9.90 -20.01 -9.55
C VAL A 6 -9.79 -18.63 -8.90
N GLN A 7 -10.43 -17.60 -9.47
CA GLN A 7 -10.40 -16.25 -8.88
C GLN A 7 -11.16 -16.17 -7.55
N LYS A 8 -12.23 -16.96 -7.37
CA LYS A 8 -12.94 -17.07 -6.09
C LYS A 8 -12.03 -17.69 -5.03
N SER A 9 -11.40 -18.83 -5.33
CA SER A 9 -10.45 -19.49 -4.43
C SER A 9 -9.23 -18.62 -4.08
N ARG A 10 -8.79 -17.71 -4.97
CA ARG A 10 -7.75 -16.72 -4.64
C ARG A 10 -8.25 -15.69 -3.64
N ARG A 11 -9.46 -15.14 -3.85
CA ARG A 11 -10.09 -14.17 -2.93
C ARG A 11 -10.39 -14.78 -1.57
N ASP A 12 -10.78 -16.05 -1.53
CA ASP A 12 -11.08 -16.75 -0.27
C ASP A 12 -9.82 -16.90 0.62
N LYS A 13 -8.61 -16.80 0.05
CA LYS A 13 -7.35 -16.78 0.81
C LYS A 13 -7.02 -15.41 1.40
N HIS A 14 -7.77 -14.35 1.09
CA HIS A 14 -7.52 -13.02 1.62
C HIS A 14 -8.10 -12.89 3.03
N ILE A 15 -7.22 -12.96 4.02
CA ILE A 15 -7.56 -12.91 5.45
C ILE A 15 -8.03 -11.50 5.86
N TYR A 16 -7.40 -10.46 5.31
CA TYR A 16 -7.65 -9.06 5.69
C TYR A 16 -8.37 -8.27 4.58
N ASN A 17 -9.65 -8.58 4.37
CA ASN A 17 -10.48 -7.86 3.40
C ASN A 17 -10.66 -6.37 3.78
N HIS A 18 -10.56 -5.48 2.80
CA HIS A 18 -10.83 -4.05 2.93
C HIS A 18 -12.22 -3.67 2.38
N TYR A 19 -12.73 -2.50 2.77
CA TYR A 19 -14.06 -2.02 2.40
C TYR A 19 -14.06 -0.80 1.47
N LEU A 20 -12.96 -0.58 0.73
CA LEU A 20 -12.82 0.54 -0.23
C LEU A 20 -13.65 0.38 -1.52
N GLY A 21 -14.29 -0.77 -1.73
CA GLY A 21 -15.09 -1.04 -2.93
C GLY A 21 -14.24 -0.97 -4.20
N ARG A 22 -14.59 -0.08 -5.14
CA ARG A 22 -13.83 0.18 -6.38
C ARG A 22 -12.74 1.24 -6.21
N LYS A 23 -12.61 1.82 -5.01
CA LYS A 23 -11.65 2.87 -4.72
C LYS A 23 -10.29 2.25 -4.41
N TRP A 24 -9.25 2.82 -4.99
CA TRP A 24 -7.85 2.44 -4.72
C TRP A 24 -7.29 3.25 -3.55
N TYR A 25 -6.24 2.72 -2.91
CA TYR A 25 -5.56 3.38 -1.78
C TYR A 25 -5.11 4.81 -2.10
N ALA A 26 -4.60 5.09 -3.31
CA ALA A 26 -4.17 6.43 -3.68
C ALA A 26 -5.31 7.46 -3.64
N ARG A 27 -6.50 7.08 -4.13
CA ARG A 27 -7.69 7.95 -4.06
C ARG A 27 -8.27 7.98 -2.65
N PHE A 28 -8.08 6.90 -1.88
CA PHE A 28 -8.50 6.86 -0.49
C PHE A 28 -7.71 7.83 0.38
N GLU A 29 -6.39 7.86 0.20
CA GLU A 29 -5.47 8.79 0.83
C GLU A 29 -5.86 10.25 0.51
N GLN A 30 -6.12 10.57 -0.77
CA GLN A 30 -6.55 11.92 -1.16
C GLN A 30 -7.84 12.38 -0.48
N ASP A 31 -8.87 11.52 -0.43
CA ASP A 31 -10.14 11.89 0.22
C ASP A 31 -9.97 12.10 1.73
N ILE A 32 -9.07 11.34 2.38
CA ILE A 32 -8.74 11.57 3.80
C ILE A 32 -8.00 12.88 3.97
N LEU A 33 -6.97 13.16 3.17
CA LEU A 33 -6.24 14.44 3.19
C LEU A 33 -7.17 15.64 2.95
N GLN A 34 -8.19 15.46 2.10
CA GLN A 34 -9.15 16.52 1.82
C GLN A 34 -10.14 16.74 2.98
N ALA A 35 -10.51 15.67 3.69
CA ALA A 35 -11.37 15.75 4.87
C ALA A 35 -10.62 16.28 6.10
N GLU A 36 -9.41 15.78 6.34
CA GLU A 36 -8.50 16.16 7.43
C GLU A 36 -7.48 17.16 6.89
N ARG A 37 -7.93 18.41 6.74
CA ARG A 37 -7.17 19.52 6.10
C ARG A 37 -5.81 19.84 6.71
N ASP A 38 -5.52 19.34 7.92
CA ASP A 38 -4.28 19.61 8.67
C ASP A 38 -3.23 18.49 8.60
N ILE A 39 -3.55 17.36 7.97
CA ILE A 39 -2.62 16.22 7.88
C ILE A 39 -1.83 16.33 6.59
N GLY A 40 -0.55 16.74 6.68
CA GLY A 40 0.32 16.85 5.49
C GLY A 40 0.72 15.49 4.90
N ARG A 41 0.85 14.45 5.74
CA ARG A 41 1.19 13.09 5.32
C ARG A 41 0.46 12.08 6.18
N ILE A 42 -0.25 11.16 5.53
CA ILE A 42 -0.96 10.10 6.25
C ILE A 42 -0.03 8.91 6.46
N ASP A 43 -0.04 8.38 7.68
CA ASP A 43 0.67 7.15 7.99
C ASP A 43 0.01 5.92 7.33
N ARG A 44 0.85 4.95 6.93
CA ARG A 44 0.38 3.75 6.24
C ARG A 44 -0.49 2.87 7.15
N SER A 45 -0.15 2.77 8.43
CA SER A 45 -0.93 2.00 9.40
C SER A 45 -2.34 2.60 9.57
N PHE A 46 -2.42 3.93 9.62
CA PHE A 46 -3.70 4.65 9.67
C PHE A 46 -4.56 4.39 8.43
N LEU A 47 -3.98 4.47 7.22
CA LEU A 47 -4.68 4.14 5.98
C LEU A 47 -5.20 2.69 5.98
N TRP A 48 -4.39 1.76 6.49
CA TRP A 48 -4.73 0.34 6.54
C TRP A 48 -5.90 0.07 7.50
N ASN A 49 -5.90 0.72 8.66
CA ASN A 49 -6.95 0.68 9.66
C ASN A 49 -8.26 1.25 9.09
N LYS A 50 -8.21 2.49 8.58
CA LYS A 50 -9.38 3.18 8.01
C LYS A 50 -10.00 2.43 6.82
N ALA A 51 -9.18 1.79 5.97
CA ALA A 51 -9.68 0.99 4.86
C ALA A 51 -10.47 -0.27 5.30
N ARG A 52 -10.31 -0.70 6.56
CA ARG A 52 -10.93 -1.91 7.14
C ARG A 52 -11.98 -1.61 8.19
N GLU A 53 -12.20 -0.34 8.49
CA GLU A 53 -13.31 0.13 9.28
C GLU A 53 -14.61 -0.01 8.48
N LYS A 54 -15.63 -0.63 9.06
CA LYS A 54 -16.96 -0.70 8.46
C LYS A 54 -17.99 -0.17 9.45
N LYS A 55 -18.51 1.03 9.19
CA LYS A 55 -19.50 1.71 10.05
C LYS A 55 -19.04 1.80 11.52
N GLY A 56 -17.78 2.17 11.76
CA GLY A 56 -17.23 2.26 13.13
C GLY A 56 -16.86 0.94 13.79
N LYS A 57 -16.91 -0.19 13.07
CA LYS A 57 -16.58 -1.52 13.61
C LYS A 57 -15.52 -2.20 12.76
N PHE A 58 -14.65 -2.94 13.45
CA PHE A 58 -13.66 -3.82 12.84
C PHE A 58 -14.14 -5.27 12.83
N ASN A 59 -13.46 -6.10 12.03
CA ASN A 59 -13.68 -7.53 12.06
C ASN A 59 -12.82 -8.13 13.20
N LYS A 60 -13.33 -9.13 13.91
CA LYS A 60 -12.62 -9.82 15.01
C LYS A 60 -11.23 -10.33 14.62
N ILE A 61 -11.04 -10.69 13.35
CA ILE A 61 -9.75 -11.15 12.80
C ILE A 61 -8.71 -10.02 12.73
N ILE A 62 -9.17 -8.77 12.55
CA ILE A 62 -8.34 -7.58 12.35
C ILE A 62 -8.08 -6.85 13.68
N GLU A 63 -8.99 -6.97 14.65
CA GLU A 63 -8.85 -6.38 16.00
C GLU A 63 -7.48 -6.59 16.66
N PRO A 64 -6.89 -7.81 16.75
CA PRO A 64 -5.58 -7.98 17.39
C PRO A 64 -4.46 -7.23 16.64
N MET A 65 -4.62 -7.09 15.33
CA MET A 65 -3.69 -6.37 14.45
C MET A 65 -3.74 -4.86 14.70
N ILE A 66 -4.95 -4.32 14.88
CA ILE A 66 -5.16 -2.91 15.22
C ILE A 66 -4.56 -2.61 16.59
N ASN A 67 -4.85 -3.45 17.59
CA ASN A 67 -4.30 -3.28 18.93
C ASN A 67 -2.76 -3.28 18.92
N MET A 68 -2.14 -4.18 18.13
CA MET A 68 -0.68 -4.23 17.99
C MET A 68 -0.12 -2.95 17.33
N ILE A 69 -0.81 -2.39 16.33
CA ILE A 69 -0.44 -1.11 15.72
C ILE A 69 -0.52 0.02 16.74
N ASP A 70 -1.60 0.07 17.52
CA ASP A 70 -1.81 1.12 18.53
C ASP A 70 -0.74 1.02 19.63
N GLU A 71 -0.42 -0.18 20.12
CA GLU A 71 0.67 -0.40 21.08
C GLU A 71 2.03 0.06 20.54
N LEU A 72 2.34 -0.24 19.29
CA LEU A 72 3.59 0.19 18.65
C LEU A 72 3.63 1.70 18.45
N LEU A 73 2.48 2.33 18.17
CA LEU A 73 2.36 3.77 18.03
C LEU A 73 2.57 4.48 19.37
N GLU A 74 2.00 3.97 20.46
CA GLU A 74 2.26 4.50 21.81
C GLU A 74 3.72 4.35 22.21
N LYS A 75 4.35 3.20 21.96
CA LYS A 75 5.80 3.02 22.20
C LYS A 75 6.66 4.00 21.38
N ALA A 76 6.26 4.30 20.15
CA ALA A 76 6.97 5.28 19.32
C ALA A 76 6.84 6.71 19.89
N LYS A 77 5.68 7.06 20.47
CA LYS A 77 5.49 8.35 21.17
C LYS A 77 6.33 8.43 22.43
N GLU A 78 6.34 7.36 23.23
CA GLU A 78 7.12 7.29 24.49
C GLU A 78 8.63 7.39 24.25
N THR A 79 9.12 6.72 23.21
CA THR A 79 10.55 6.74 22.85
C THR A 79 10.97 7.99 22.08
N GLY A 80 10.01 8.78 21.57
CA GLY A 80 10.27 9.98 20.77
C GLY A 80 10.95 9.72 19.43
N LEU A 81 11.16 8.45 19.06
CA LEU A 81 11.86 8.04 17.86
C LEU A 81 10.90 7.36 16.89
N PRO A 82 10.82 7.84 15.63
CA PRO A 82 10.08 7.13 14.61
C PRO A 82 10.76 5.79 14.33
N PRO A 83 10.00 4.72 14.04
CA PRO A 83 10.59 3.44 13.71
C PRO A 83 11.51 3.54 12.48
N PRO A 84 12.62 2.79 12.46
CA PRO A 84 13.64 2.91 11.42
C PRO A 84 13.06 2.55 10.04
N SER A 85 13.10 3.50 9.09
CA SER A 85 12.75 3.23 7.69
C SER A 85 13.76 2.22 7.10
N PRO A 86 13.32 1.04 6.61
CA PRO A 86 12.03 0.77 5.94
C PRO A 86 11.02 -0.03 6.78
N ASN A 87 11.29 -0.23 8.06
CA ASN A 87 10.52 -1.06 8.98
C ASN A 87 9.41 -0.24 9.65
N ASP A 88 8.43 0.20 8.84
CA ASP A 88 7.27 0.96 9.32
C ASP A 88 6.49 0.20 10.42
N ILE A 89 5.71 0.93 11.23
CA ILE A 89 4.90 0.35 12.34
C ILE A 89 4.03 -0.81 11.84
N PHE A 90 3.50 -0.65 10.63
CA PHE A 90 2.62 -1.63 10.01
C PHE A 90 3.35 -2.92 9.62
N CYS A 91 4.58 -2.85 9.13
CA CYS A 91 5.46 -3.98 8.82
C CYS A 91 5.85 -4.72 10.11
N GLN A 92 6.12 -3.99 11.18
CA GLN A 92 6.39 -4.57 12.49
C GLN A 92 5.17 -5.34 13.01
N ALA A 93 3.97 -4.76 12.90
CA ALA A 93 2.72 -5.44 13.26
C ALA A 93 2.44 -6.68 12.38
N LEU A 94 2.76 -6.63 11.09
CA LEU A 94 2.66 -7.76 10.16
C LEU A 94 3.66 -8.88 10.45
N GLY A 95 4.75 -8.60 11.15
CA GLY A 95 5.88 -9.53 11.31
C GLY A 95 6.53 -9.91 9.98
N LYS A 96 6.30 -9.14 8.93
CA LYS A 96 6.83 -9.35 7.58
C LYS A 96 7.48 -8.06 7.12
N LEU A 97 8.68 -8.16 6.57
CA LEU A 97 9.27 -7.06 5.82
C LEU A 97 8.43 -6.88 4.55
N ASP A 98 7.45 -5.99 4.60
CA ASP A 98 6.61 -5.71 3.45
C ASP A 98 7.48 -5.02 2.40
N HIS A 99 7.50 -5.54 1.18
CA HIS A 99 8.13 -4.81 0.09
C HIS A 99 7.28 -3.57 -0.15
N PRO A 100 7.80 -2.34 0.02
CA PRO A 100 7.02 -1.13 -0.24
C PRO A 100 6.54 -1.19 -1.69
N GLY A 101 5.27 -1.55 -1.88
CA GLY A 101 4.64 -1.73 -3.19
C GLY A 101 4.52 -0.43 -4.00
N ARG A 102 5.04 0.70 -3.49
CA ARG A 102 5.58 1.74 -4.36
C ARG A 102 6.85 1.18 -4.99
N VAL A 103 6.65 0.38 -6.03
CA VAL A 103 7.59 0.39 -7.14
C VAL A 103 7.65 1.85 -7.56
N VAL A 104 8.67 2.57 -7.09
CA VAL A 104 9.15 3.73 -7.83
C VAL A 104 9.60 3.09 -9.12
N ILE A 105 8.71 3.06 -10.11
CA ILE A 105 9.05 2.61 -11.44
C ILE A 105 10.03 3.67 -11.95
N LYS A 106 11.31 3.56 -11.57
CA LYS A 106 12.35 3.83 -12.54
C LYS A 106 12.15 2.73 -13.56
N CYS A 107 11.45 3.06 -14.64
CA CYS A 107 11.41 2.24 -15.83
C CYS A 107 12.87 2.02 -16.23
N LYS A 108 13.51 0.95 -15.75
CA LYS A 108 14.54 0.30 -16.54
C LYS A 108 13.75 -0.33 -17.67
N LEU A 109 13.68 0.40 -18.79
CA LEU A 109 13.29 -0.16 -20.06
C LEU A 109 13.97 -1.53 -20.15
N ALA A 110 13.18 -2.58 -20.32
CA ALA A 110 13.69 -3.92 -20.54
C ALA A 110 14.34 -3.95 -21.92
N VAL A 111 15.55 -3.40 -22.00
CA VAL A 111 16.51 -3.68 -23.06
C VAL A 111 16.89 -5.14 -22.87
N GLU A 112 16.90 -5.93 -23.95
CA GLU A 112 17.18 -7.38 -24.00
C GLU A 112 15.97 -8.34 -23.96
N ARG A 113 14.91 -8.03 -24.71
CA ARG A 113 14.24 -9.09 -25.49
C ARG A 113 14.54 -8.88 -26.96
N LYS A 114 15.07 -9.93 -27.61
CA LYS A 114 15.54 -10.04 -29.01
C LYS A 114 14.51 -9.70 -30.11
N GLY A 115 13.44 -8.95 -29.81
CA GLY A 115 12.38 -8.61 -30.76
C GLY A 115 11.85 -7.17 -30.70
N ASN A 116 12.39 -6.29 -29.84
CA ASN A 116 11.94 -4.90 -29.78
C ASN A 116 12.96 -3.98 -30.48
N VAL A 117 12.91 -3.95 -31.81
CA VAL A 117 13.50 -2.84 -32.56
C VAL A 117 12.52 -1.66 -32.43
N VAL A 118 12.90 -0.67 -31.65
CA VAL A 118 12.28 0.67 -31.72
C VAL A 118 13.36 1.59 -32.24
N ALA A 119 13.37 1.80 -33.56
CA ALA A 119 14.20 2.84 -34.15
C ALA A 119 13.69 4.19 -33.62
N ILE A 120 14.53 4.91 -32.88
CA ILE A 120 14.35 6.32 -32.63
C ILE A 120 15.55 7.00 -33.29
N GLY A 121 15.39 7.37 -34.56
CA GLY A 121 16.32 8.27 -35.22
C GLY A 121 15.97 9.70 -34.85
N THR A 122 16.94 10.45 -34.34
CA THR A 122 16.85 11.91 -34.24
C THR A 122 17.58 12.47 -35.47
N LEU A 123 16.87 13.17 -36.35
CA LEU A 123 17.50 13.99 -37.40
C LEU A 123 18.20 15.15 -36.71
N ILE A 124 19.52 15.26 -36.93
CA ILE A 124 20.29 16.47 -36.64
C ILE A 124 20.63 17.06 -38.00
N GLU A 125 20.05 18.22 -38.33
CA GLU A 125 20.57 19.08 -39.41
C GLU A 125 21.85 19.73 -38.89
N GLU A 126 22.98 19.46 -39.54
CA GLU A 126 24.20 20.23 -39.35
C GLU A 126 24.07 21.57 -40.11
N LYS A 127 24.56 22.64 -39.47
CA LYS A 127 24.53 24.03 -39.95
C LYS A 127 25.35 24.24 -41.22
#